data_AF-A0A397BE98-F1
#
_entry.id   AF-A0A397BE98-F1
#
_cell.length_a   1.000
_cell.length_b   1.000
_cell.length_c   1.000
_cell.angle_alpha   90.00
_cell.angle_beta   90.00
_cell.angle_gamma   90.00
#
_symmetry.space_group_name_H-M   'P 1'
#
loop_
_entity.id
_entity.type
_entity.pdbx_description
1 polymer ?
#
loop_
_entity_poly.entity_id
_entity_poly.type
_entity_poly.pdbx_seq_one_letter_code
_entity_poly.pdbx_strand_id
1 'polypeptide(L)'
;MDVLVALAGVLLALISQKPLHRIEEGSVGVYWRGGRLLNMTSAPGYHLQWPILTKHANVQGRIRRRLMATQAQRNVVKRAETDLRTAVLASETASSLSIIHMQKLYEQTLATQNISRIQTFLTKLSPQYLDYLRATAGQTNIRYYFGPNIPHKLLHSASDAIVTADPQVSGLPNGH
;
A
#
# COMPACT_ATOMS: atom_id res chain seq x y z
N MET A 1 60.46 -68.72 3.50
CA MET A 1 60.16 -68.17 2.16
C MET A 1 58.66 -68.09 1.92
N ASP A 2 57.88 -69.08 2.34
CA ASP A 2 56.43 -69.15 2.11
C ASP A 2 55.64 -68.01 2.76
N VAL A 3 56.02 -67.58 3.96
CA VAL A 3 55.39 -66.45 4.65
C VAL A 3 55.60 -65.14 3.87
N LEU A 4 56.79 -64.94 3.30
CA LEU A 4 57.10 -63.75 2.48
C LEU A 4 56.31 -63.75 1.17
N VAL A 5 56.19 -64.91 0.52
CA VAL A 5 55.40 -65.08 -0.71
C VAL A 5 53.91 -64.85 -0.44
N ALA A 6 53.38 -65.38 0.66
CA ALA A 6 52.00 -65.17 1.07
C ALA A 6 51.71 -63.69 1.38
N LEU A 7 52.62 -63.01 2.09
CA LEU A 7 52.47 -61.60 2.46
C LEU A 7 52.56 -60.68 1.23
N ALA A 8 53.45 -60.99 0.27
CA ALA A 8 53.51 -60.30 -1.02
C ALA A 8 52.22 -60.50 -1.84
N GLY A 9 51.64 -61.71 -1.83
CA GLY A 9 50.37 -62.00 -2.49
C GLY A 9 49.19 -61.19 -1.91
N VAL A 10 49.11 -61.08 -0.58
CA VAL A 10 48.10 -60.26 0.11
C VAL A 10 48.26 -58.78 -0.25
N LEU A 11 49.50 -58.26 -0.28
CA LEU A 11 49.78 -56.88 -0.64
C LEU A 11 49.36 -56.56 -2.09
N LEU A 12 49.67 -57.45 -3.03
CA LEU A 12 49.30 -57.30 -4.45
C LEU A 12 47.77 -57.33 -4.65
N ALA A 13 47.08 -58.18 -3.90
CA ALA A 13 45.62 -58.25 -3.92
C ALA A 13 44.97 -56.96 -3.41
N LEU A 14 45.52 -56.34 -2.35
CA LEU A 14 45.01 -55.08 -1.80
C LEU A 14 45.22 -53.90 -2.77
N ILE A 15 46.37 -53.83 -3.44
CA ILE A 15 46.68 -52.76 -4.40
C ILE A 15 45.79 -52.85 -5.64
N SER A 16 45.44 -54.05 -6.09
CA SER A 16 44.62 -54.28 -7.29
C SER A 16 43.19 -53.74 -7.18
N GLN A 17 42.69 -53.47 -5.98
CA GLN A 17 41.29 -53.08 -5.75
C GLN A 17 41.00 -51.57 -5.94
N LYS A 18 41.91 -50.80 -6.55
CA LYS A 18 41.75 -49.36 -6.87
C LYS A 18 41.18 -48.54 -5.69
N PRO A 19 41.95 -48.38 -4.61
CA PRO A 19 41.52 -47.64 -3.42
C PRO A 19 41.41 -46.13 -3.66
N LEU A 20 41.93 -45.61 -4.77
CA LEU A 20 41.84 -44.19 -5.12
C LEU A 20 40.78 -44.00 -6.20
N HIS A 21 39.77 -43.16 -5.92
CA HIS A 21 38.78 -42.73 -6.91
C HIS A 21 38.64 -41.21 -6.91
N ARG A 22 38.20 -40.67 -8.05
CA ARG A 22 37.98 -39.24 -8.27
C ARG A 22 36.49 -38.94 -8.32
N ILE A 23 36.04 -37.96 -7.56
CA ILE A 23 34.71 -37.37 -7.67
C ILE A 23 34.80 -36.16 -8.59
N GLU A 24 34.04 -36.18 -9.68
CA GLU A 24 33.96 -35.05 -10.61
C GLU A 24 33.27 -33.82 -9.99
N GLU A 25 33.75 -32.65 -10.40
CA GLU A 25 33.19 -31.37 -10.00
C GLU A 25 31.71 -31.24 -10.41
N GLY A 26 30.90 -30.67 -9.51
CA GLY A 26 29.46 -30.52 -9.73
C GLY A 26 28.61 -31.74 -9.34
N SER A 27 29.23 -32.76 -8.76
CA SER A 27 28.58 -33.92 -8.17
C SER A 27 29.17 -34.20 -6.79
N VAL A 28 28.39 -34.83 -5.92
CA VAL A 28 28.77 -35.07 -4.53
C VAL A 28 28.95 -36.57 -4.32
N GLY A 29 30.06 -36.96 -3.69
CA GLY A 29 30.32 -38.37 -3.39
C GLY A 29 29.52 -38.83 -2.19
N VAL A 30 28.76 -39.90 -2.36
CA VAL A 30 28.05 -40.57 -1.29
C VAL A 30 28.66 -41.95 -1.09
N TYR A 31 28.90 -42.33 0.16
CA TYR A 31 29.60 -43.56 0.53
C TYR A 31 28.70 -44.49 1.31
N TRP A 32 28.89 -45.79 1.12
CA TRP A 32 28.27 -46.84 1.93
C TRP A 32 29.37 -47.64 2.62
N ARG A 33 29.24 -47.90 3.92
CA ARG A 33 30.13 -48.78 4.67
C ARG A 33 29.32 -49.95 5.21
N GLY A 34 29.59 -51.17 4.72
CA GLY A 34 28.84 -52.37 5.12
C GLY A 34 27.34 -52.31 4.82
N GLY A 35 26.93 -51.67 3.71
CA GLY A 35 25.53 -51.56 3.28
C GLY A 35 24.76 -50.35 3.83
N ARG A 36 25.30 -49.60 4.80
CA ARG A 36 24.68 -48.39 5.34
C ARG A 36 25.27 -47.12 4.70
N LEU A 37 24.39 -46.20 4.29
CA LEU A 37 24.77 -44.88 3.81
C LEU A 37 25.51 -44.11 4.91
N LEU A 38 26.67 -43.55 4.59
CA LEU A 38 27.39 -42.67 5.49
C LEU A 38 26.68 -41.30 5.49
N ASN A 39 26.44 -40.73 6.68
CA ASN A 39 25.75 -39.44 6.82
C ASN A 39 26.58 -38.25 6.29
N MET A 40 27.85 -38.48 5.97
CA MET A 40 28.75 -37.47 5.43
C MET A 40 28.89 -37.62 3.92
N THR A 41 28.83 -36.48 3.25
CA THR A 41 29.06 -36.37 1.82
C THR A 41 30.46 -35.82 1.57
N SER A 42 31.18 -36.35 0.57
CA SER A 42 32.51 -35.86 0.24
C SER A 42 32.47 -34.81 -0.87
N ALA A 43 33.29 -33.77 -0.69
CA ALA A 43 33.54 -32.74 -1.69
C ALA A 43 34.22 -33.33 -2.95
N PRO A 44 34.14 -32.64 -4.11
CA PRO A 44 34.87 -33.04 -5.32
C PRO A 44 36.37 -33.17 -5.07
N GLY A 45 37.02 -34.15 -5.70
CA GLY A 45 38.45 -34.42 -5.49
C GLY A 45 38.81 -35.91 -5.50
N TYR A 46 40.06 -36.21 -5.14
CA TYR A 46 40.55 -37.57 -4.98
C TYR A 46 40.29 -38.06 -3.55
N HIS A 47 39.62 -39.21 -3.42
CA HIS A 47 39.31 -39.80 -2.12
C HIS A 47 39.87 -41.21 -2.04
N LEU A 48 40.38 -41.54 -0.85
CA LEU A 48 40.86 -42.88 -0.53
C LEU A 48 39.70 -43.68 0.09
N GLN A 49 39.39 -44.82 -0.50
CA GLN A 49 38.37 -45.74 -0.04
C GLN A 49 38.98 -47.07 0.40
N TRP A 50 38.34 -47.74 1.36
CA TRP A 50 38.74 -49.06 1.82
C TRP A 50 38.17 -50.11 0.86
N PRO A 51 39.00 -50.77 0.05
CA PRO A 51 38.55 -51.42 -1.17
C PRO A 51 37.55 -52.58 -0.99
N ILE A 52 37.45 -53.15 0.21
CA ILE A 52 36.53 -54.26 0.51
C ILE A 52 35.26 -53.78 1.22
N LEU A 53 35.33 -52.69 1.98
CA LEU A 53 34.28 -52.29 2.93
C LEU A 53 33.43 -51.12 2.43
N THR A 54 33.97 -50.28 1.56
CA THR A 54 33.33 -49.03 1.12
C THR A 54 32.93 -49.08 -0.34
N LYS A 55 31.68 -48.70 -0.62
CA LYS A 55 31.20 -48.40 -1.98
C LYS A 55 30.98 -46.91 -2.10
N HIS A 56 31.22 -46.32 -3.27
CA HIS A 56 30.94 -44.91 -3.55
C HIS A 56 30.04 -44.78 -4.78
N ALA A 57 29.25 -43.71 -4.82
CA ALA A 57 28.49 -43.31 -6.00
C ALA A 57 28.52 -41.79 -6.13
N ASN A 58 28.57 -41.33 -7.37
CA ASN A 58 28.59 -39.91 -7.67
C ASN A 58 27.17 -39.41 -7.95
N VAL A 59 26.60 -38.61 -7.05
CA VAL A 59 25.25 -38.07 -7.22
C VAL A 59 25.33 -36.67 -7.81
N GLN A 60 24.84 -36.50 -9.03
CA GLN A 60 24.86 -35.21 -9.71
C GLN A 60 23.90 -34.22 -9.04
N GLY A 61 24.41 -33.01 -8.73
CA GLY A 61 23.59 -31.92 -8.18
C GLY A 61 22.54 -31.32 -9.14
N ARG A 62 22.22 -31.99 -10.27
CA ARG A 62 21.28 -31.49 -11.30
C ARG A 62 19.90 -31.17 -10.73
N ILE A 63 19.36 -32.03 -9.86
CA ILE A 63 18.00 -31.85 -9.31
C ILE A 63 17.96 -30.59 -8.42
N ARG A 64 18.95 -30.43 -7.53
CA ARG A 64 19.06 -29.26 -6.66
C ARG A 64 19.24 -27.96 -7.46
N ARG A 65 20.10 -27.97 -8.49
CA ARG A 65 20.29 -26.81 -9.37
C ARG A 65 19.03 -26.44 -10.14
N ARG A 66 18.31 -27.41 -10.70
CA ARG A 66 17.02 -27.18 -11.38
C ARG A 66 15.99 -26.58 -10.44
N LEU A 67 15.86 -27.13 -9.23
CA LEU A 67 14.92 -26.61 -8.23
C LEU A 67 15.25 -25.18 -7.80
N MET A 68 16.52 -24.89 -7.53
CA MET A 68 16.96 -23.54 -7.15
C MET A 68 16.75 -22.53 -8.29
N ALA A 69 17.04 -22.91 -9.53
CA ALA A 69 16.78 -22.08 -10.69
C ALA A 69 15.28 -21.79 -10.85
N THR A 70 14.42 -22.79 -10.73
CA THR A 70 12.96 -22.62 -10.78
C THR A 70 12.43 -21.78 -9.62
N GLN A 71 12.99 -21.95 -8.41
CA GLN A 71 12.58 -21.17 -7.24
C GLN A 71 12.99 -19.70 -7.37
N ALA A 72 14.20 -19.43 -7.88
CA ALA A 72 14.65 -18.07 -8.16
C ALA A 72 13.75 -17.37 -9.19
N GLN A 73 13.38 -18.07 -10.26
CA GLN A 73 12.44 -17.57 -11.26
C GLN A 73 11.08 -17.19 -10.64
N ARG A 74 10.52 -18.06 -9.78
CA ARG A 74 9.25 -17.80 -9.10
C ARG A 74 9.32 -16.61 -8.14
N ASN A 75 10.44 -16.45 -7.43
CA ASN A 75 10.63 -15.34 -6.50
C ASN A 75 10.69 -13.99 -7.22
N VAL A 76 11.29 -13.94 -8.42
CA VAL A 76 11.33 -12.70 -9.23
C VAL A 76 9.91 -12.28 -9.65
N VAL A 77 9.11 -13.22 -10.16
CA VAL A 77 7.73 -12.93 -10.58
C VAL A 77 6.88 -12.46 -9.41
N LYS A 78 6.98 -13.12 -8.24
CA LYS A 78 6.24 -12.71 -7.04
C LYS A 78 6.61 -11.32 -6.54
N ARG A 79 7.89 -10.94 -6.63
CA ARG A 79 8.33 -9.59 -6.27
C ARG A 79 7.74 -8.56 -7.22
N ALA A 80 7.82 -8.80 -8.53
CA ALA A 80 7.22 -7.92 -9.52
C ALA A 80 5.70 -7.75 -9.31
N GLU A 81 4.98 -8.82 -8.97
CA GLU A 81 3.55 -8.73 -8.65
C GLU A 81 3.28 -7.95 -7.36
N THR A 82 4.14 -8.10 -6.35
CA THR A 82 4.04 -7.35 -5.09
C THR A 82 4.26 -5.86 -5.34
N ASP A 83 5.29 -5.51 -6.11
CA ASP A 83 5.64 -4.13 -6.45
C ASP A 83 4.51 -3.46 -7.26
N LEU A 84 3.86 -4.21 -8.15
CA LEU A 84 2.68 -3.73 -8.89
C LEU A 84 1.53 -3.42 -7.92
N ARG A 85 1.20 -4.35 -7.00
CA ARG A 85 0.09 -4.18 -6.05
C ARG A 85 0.31 -3.01 -5.11
N THR A 86 1.53 -2.82 -4.61
CA THR A 86 1.85 -1.68 -3.74
C THR A 86 1.78 -0.35 -4.48
N ALA A 87 2.23 -0.29 -5.74
CA ALA A 87 2.13 0.89 -6.57
C ALA A 87 0.66 1.27 -6.88
N VAL A 88 -0.18 0.28 -7.21
CA VAL A 88 -1.61 0.49 -7.44
C VAL A 88 -2.29 1.00 -6.18
N LEU A 89 -2.05 0.35 -5.02
CA LEU A 89 -2.61 0.80 -3.74
C LEU A 89 -2.14 2.21 -3.36
N ALA A 90 -0.87 2.55 -3.59
CA ALA A 90 -0.35 3.89 -3.36
C ALA A 90 -1.03 4.94 -4.25
N SER A 91 -1.29 4.59 -5.52
CA SER A 91 -2.03 5.45 -6.44
C SER A 91 -3.50 5.63 -6.01
N GLU A 92 -4.17 4.56 -5.61
CA GLU A 92 -5.56 4.59 -5.14
C GLU A 92 -5.71 5.42 -3.85
N THR A 93 -4.82 5.21 -2.88
CA THR A 93 -4.81 5.98 -1.63
C THR A 93 -4.51 7.46 -1.89
N ALA A 94 -3.56 7.79 -2.76
CA ALA A 94 -3.27 9.17 -3.16
C ALA A 94 -4.46 9.84 -3.85
N SER A 95 -5.14 9.14 -4.76
CA SER A 95 -6.35 9.65 -5.41
C SER A 95 -7.48 9.90 -4.40
N SER A 96 -7.70 8.99 -3.45
CA SER A 96 -8.72 9.13 -2.41
C SER A 96 -8.43 10.31 -1.48
N LEU A 97 -7.16 10.48 -1.06
CA LEU A 97 -6.74 11.62 -0.25
C LEU A 97 -6.93 12.95 -0.98
N SER A 98 -6.70 12.99 -2.30
CA SER A 98 -6.92 14.20 -3.10
C SER A 98 -8.39 14.64 -3.14
N ILE A 99 -9.33 13.68 -3.23
CA ILE A 99 -10.76 13.95 -3.21
C ILE A 99 -11.16 14.53 -1.86
N ILE A 100 -10.71 13.91 -0.76
CA ILE A 100 -10.98 14.39 0.60
C ILE A 100 -10.39 15.80 0.79
N HIS A 101 -9.18 16.03 0.29
CA HIS A 101 -8.54 17.34 0.37
C HIS A 101 -9.35 18.41 -0.37
N MET A 102 -9.83 18.11 -1.58
CA MET A 102 -10.68 19.01 -2.36
C MET A 102 -12.00 19.31 -1.65
N GLN A 103 -12.64 18.31 -1.04
CA GLN A 103 -13.86 18.50 -0.26
C GLN A 103 -13.60 19.41 0.95
N LYS A 104 -12.51 19.18 1.68
CA LYS A 104 -12.12 20.01 2.82
C LYS A 104 -11.83 21.45 2.41
N LEU A 105 -11.15 21.66 1.28
CA LEU A 105 -10.91 23.00 0.74
C LEU A 105 -12.24 23.68 0.39
N TYR A 106 -13.15 22.98 -0.27
CA TYR A 106 -14.47 23.51 -0.60
C TYR A 106 -15.23 23.96 0.65
N GLU A 107 -15.29 23.11 1.68
CA GLU A 107 -15.93 23.45 2.96
C GLU A 107 -15.28 24.67 3.64
N GLN A 108 -13.95 24.80 3.59
CA GLN A 108 -13.23 25.96 4.10
C GLN A 108 -13.57 27.25 3.32
N THR A 109 -13.66 27.18 1.98
CA THR A 109 -14.06 28.34 1.18
C THR A 109 -15.47 28.79 1.52
N LEU A 110 -16.40 27.84 1.70
CA LEU A 110 -17.78 28.12 2.05
C LEU A 110 -17.90 28.72 3.45
N ALA A 111 -17.16 28.20 4.43
CA ALA A 111 -17.09 28.77 5.78
C ALA A 111 -16.57 30.22 5.74
N THR A 112 -15.51 30.48 4.96
CA THR A 112 -14.93 31.82 4.78
C THR A 112 -15.93 32.78 4.11
N GLN A 113 -16.70 32.30 3.14
CA GLN A 113 -17.75 33.07 2.49
C GLN A 113 -18.87 33.43 3.47
N ASN A 114 -19.30 32.49 4.31
CA ASN A 114 -20.34 32.76 5.31
C ASN A 114 -19.86 33.79 6.34
N ILE A 115 -18.61 33.70 6.81
CA ILE A 115 -18.03 34.68 7.73
C ILE A 115 -17.96 36.06 7.08
N SER A 116 -17.47 36.16 5.84
CA SER A 116 -17.35 37.46 5.16
C SER A 116 -18.73 38.08 4.87
N ARG A 117 -19.74 37.28 4.52
CA ARG A 117 -21.14 37.74 4.43
C ARG A 117 -21.66 38.29 5.75
N ILE A 118 -21.40 37.61 6.86
CA ILE A 118 -21.78 38.10 8.19
C ILE A 118 -21.04 39.39 8.51
N GLN A 119 -19.72 39.45 8.33
CA GLN A 119 -18.93 40.64 8.62
C GLN A 119 -19.36 41.84 7.77
N THR A 120 -19.58 41.65 6.46
CA THR A 120 -20.11 42.71 5.59
C THR A 120 -21.51 43.15 6.02
N PHE A 121 -22.39 42.23 6.43
CA PHE A 121 -23.68 42.58 7.00
C PHE A 121 -23.54 43.38 8.31
N LEU A 122 -22.64 42.98 9.20
CA LEU A 122 -22.37 43.69 10.46
C LEU A 122 -21.80 45.09 10.23
N THR A 123 -20.93 45.29 9.23
CA THR A 123 -20.42 46.64 8.90
C THR A 123 -21.52 47.57 8.40
N LYS A 124 -22.51 47.03 7.66
CA LYS A 124 -23.69 47.78 7.23
C LYS A 124 -24.64 48.16 8.39
N LEU A 125 -24.49 47.51 9.54
CA LEU A 125 -25.22 47.85 10.77
C LEU A 125 -24.38 48.69 11.74
N SER A 126 -23.14 49.05 11.36
CA SER A 126 -22.27 49.83 12.24
C SER A 126 -22.83 51.25 12.46
N PRO A 127 -22.72 51.82 13.67
CA PRO A 127 -23.24 53.16 13.97
C PRO A 127 -22.71 54.23 13.01
N GLN A 128 -21.42 54.16 12.66
CA GLN A 128 -20.78 55.10 11.72
C GLN A 128 -21.36 55.02 10.31
N TYR A 129 -21.68 53.82 9.83
CA TYR A 129 -22.28 53.64 8.50
C TYR A 129 -23.76 54.07 8.49
N LEU A 130 -24.50 53.86 9.58
CA LEU A 130 -25.87 54.35 9.72
C LEU A 130 -25.92 55.88 9.75
N ASP A 131 -24.97 56.53 10.41
CA ASP A 131 -24.85 58.00 10.41
C ASP A 131 -24.47 58.54 9.03
N TYR A 132 -23.58 57.86 8.29
CA TYR A 132 -23.30 58.17 6.90
C TYR A 132 -24.55 58.06 6.01
N LEU A 133 -25.29 56.94 6.09
CA LEU A 133 -26.55 56.77 5.35
C LEU A 133 -27.57 57.87 5.69
N ARG A 134 -27.67 58.27 6.97
CA ARG A 134 -28.54 59.38 7.40
C ARG A 134 -28.12 60.69 6.73
N ALA A 135 -26.83 60.99 6.65
CA ALA A 135 -26.31 62.19 6.00
C ALA A 135 -26.57 62.19 4.48
N THR A 136 -26.37 61.06 3.79
CA THR A 136 -26.64 60.91 2.35
C THR A 136 -28.14 60.93 2.02
N ALA A 137 -28.99 60.40 2.90
CA ALA A 137 -30.45 60.46 2.77
C ALA A 137 -31.00 61.89 2.80
N GLY A 138 -30.30 62.83 3.45
CA GLY A 138 -30.65 64.26 3.39
C GLY A 138 -30.43 64.89 2.01
N GLN A 139 -29.61 64.28 1.16
CA GLN A 139 -29.29 64.77 -0.19
C GLN A 139 -30.15 64.10 -1.29
N THR A 140 -30.79 62.98 -0.98
CA THR A 140 -31.65 62.23 -1.91
C THR A 140 -33.10 62.29 -1.43
N ASN A 141 -34.10 62.11 -2.29
CA ASN A 141 -35.52 62.15 -1.88
C ASN A 141 -35.98 60.87 -1.16
N ILE A 142 -35.06 60.09 -0.57
CA ILE A 142 -35.32 58.79 0.06
C ILE A 142 -34.91 58.89 1.54
N ARG A 143 -35.87 58.75 2.45
CA ARG A 143 -35.64 58.80 3.91
C ARG A 143 -35.60 57.39 4.51
N TYR A 144 -34.51 57.04 5.17
CA TYR A 144 -34.36 55.77 5.92
C TYR A 144 -34.74 55.99 7.39
N TYR A 145 -35.58 55.11 7.95
CA TYR A 145 -36.06 55.19 9.34
C TYR A 145 -35.60 53.96 10.13
N PHE A 146 -35.17 54.14 11.39
CA PHE A 146 -34.66 53.07 12.25
C PHE A 146 -35.16 53.22 13.70
N GLY A 147 -35.44 52.11 14.38
CA GLY A 147 -35.74 52.08 15.81
C GLY A 147 -37.06 52.79 16.20
N PRO A 148 -37.13 53.45 17.37
CA PRO A 148 -38.37 54.07 17.89
C PRO A 148 -38.97 55.19 17.02
N ASN A 149 -38.23 55.71 16.04
CA ASN A 149 -38.64 56.78 15.15
C ASN A 149 -39.25 56.28 13.82
N ILE A 150 -39.61 54.99 13.74
CA ILE A 150 -40.33 54.44 12.57
C ILE A 150 -41.77 54.99 12.56
N PRO A 151 -42.23 55.61 11.46
CA PRO A 151 -43.59 56.13 11.39
C PRO A 151 -44.63 55.01 11.52
N HIS A 152 -45.47 55.06 12.55
CA HIS A 152 -46.48 54.02 12.81
C HIS A 152 -47.48 53.81 11.65
N LYS A 153 -47.71 54.81 10.80
CA LYS A 153 -48.58 54.69 9.60
C LYS A 153 -48.05 53.69 8.55
N LEU A 154 -46.73 53.46 8.50
CA LEU A 154 -46.12 52.52 7.54
C LEU A 154 -46.25 51.06 7.98
N LEU A 155 -46.24 50.80 9.30
CA LEU A 155 -46.31 49.45 9.86
C LEU A 155 -47.68 48.80 9.60
N HIS A 156 -48.77 49.58 9.70
CA HIS A 156 -50.13 49.10 9.38
C HIS A 156 -50.32 48.80 7.88
N SER A 157 -49.74 49.62 7.00
CA SER A 157 -49.82 49.40 5.54
C SER A 157 -49.03 48.17 5.08
N ALA A 158 -47.91 47.85 5.73
CA ALA A 158 -47.13 46.67 5.39
C ALA A 158 -47.79 45.37 5.85
N SER A 159 -48.45 45.36 7.01
CA SER A 159 -49.26 44.22 7.45
C SER A 159 -50.43 43.92 6.49
N ASP A 160 -51.09 44.94 5.95
CA ASP A 160 -52.16 44.76 4.95
C ASP A 160 -51.62 44.24 3.60
N ALA A 161 -50.40 44.63 3.22
CA ALA A 161 -49.73 44.12 2.02
C ALA A 161 -49.20 42.69 2.16
N ILE A 162 -48.87 42.24 3.38
CA ILE A 162 -48.43 40.85 3.65
C ILE A 162 -49.64 39.90 3.71
N VAL A 163 -50.80 40.35 4.21
CA VAL A 163 -52.05 39.55 4.21
C VAL A 163 -52.57 39.28 2.79
N THR A 164 -52.21 40.10 1.81
CA THR A 164 -52.54 39.88 0.39
C THR A 164 -51.53 39.00 -0.37
N ALA A 165 -50.39 38.69 0.24
CA ALA A 165 -49.38 37.78 -0.32
C ALA A 165 -49.44 36.41 0.39
N ASP A 166 -50.63 35.84 0.48
CA ASP A 166 -50.81 34.44 0.85
C ASP A 166 -50.25 33.56 -0.29
N PRO A 167 -49.25 32.70 -0.06
CA PRO A 167 -48.82 31.76 -1.07
C PRO A 167 -49.95 30.75 -1.28
N GLN A 168 -50.62 30.83 -2.43
CA GLN A 168 -51.48 29.78 -2.93
C GLN A 168 -50.74 28.43 -2.82
N VAL A 169 -51.10 27.65 -1.79
CA VAL A 169 -50.75 26.25 -1.64
C VAL A 169 -51.51 25.50 -2.73
N SER A 170 -50.89 25.37 -3.90
CA SER A 170 -51.29 24.41 -4.92
C SER A 170 -51.03 23.01 -4.37
N GLY A 171 -52.11 22.23 -4.23
CA GLY A 171 -52.13 20.95 -3.53
C GLY A 171 -51.18 19.88 -4.06
N LEU A 172 -50.66 19.09 -3.13
CA LEU A 172 -50.30 17.70 -3.35
C LEU A 172 -51.46 16.82 -2.80
N PRO A 173 -51.95 15.82 -3.54
CA PRO A 173 -53.06 14.97 -3.10
C PRO A 173 -52.57 13.89 -2.15
N ASN A 174 -53.17 13.79 -0.96
CA ASN A 174 -53.01 12.64 -0.08
C ASN A 174 -54.02 11.56 -0.48
N GLY A 175 -53.50 10.42 -0.95
CA GLY A 175 -54.23 9.16 -1.00
C GLY A 175 -54.00 8.37 0.28
N HIS A 176 -55.12 7.91 0.87
CA HIS A 176 -55.34 6.87 1.89
C HIS A 176 -54.62 6.98 3.24
#